data_AF-A0A5M5BYS5-F1
#
_entry.id   AF-A0A5M5BYS5-F1
#
_cell.length_a   1.000
_cell.length_b   1.000
_cell.length_c   1.000
_cell.angle_alpha   90.00
_cell.angle_beta   90.00
_cell.angle_gamma   90.00
#
_symmetry.space_group_name_H-M   'P 1'
#
loop_
_entity.id
_entity.type
_entity.pdbx_description
1 polymer ?
#
loop_
_entity_poly.entity_id
_entity_poly.type
_entity_poly.pdbx_seq_one_letter_code
_entity_poly.pdbx_strand_id
1 'polypeptide(L)'
;YFEKVKRYGDIPWYDKALDSDDPELYKARDSREFVMQKMLEDLDFAIANLPKTKNAYVLTRWTALALKSRVCLFEGTFRKYHGLEDYEKYLNACVSASETFMNESGYTLYKSGSTPYRDLFASINLQADEVIFGRDYEASLSVLHNVQNYENSTTMGRPGMNKKIVNSYLMADGSRFTDKAGYETMTFDQECQNRDPRLAQTIRTPGYTRIGSTKKEAPNLAYTMTGYHLIKYSMTANYDEYNKSCNDIPLFRTAEVYLNFAEAKAELGTLKQADINKSIKLLRDRVGMTNLDMELANSKPDPYLMSAATGYPNVKGANQGVILEIRRERTIELAMEGFRYYDIMRWKEGKLFENDLLGIYVPGPGTYDLDKDGTDDVCFYVGTKPAGNVPLYLEIGEQIRLSNGESGYIICHSLITKKWNEDRDYLYPVPISERTLSNGVITQNPGWNDGLNFN
;
A
#
# COMPACT_ATOMS: atom_id res chain seq x y z
N TYR A 1 10.31 -10.69 -15.08
CA TYR A 1 9.66 -11.94 -14.65
C TYR A 1 8.80 -11.81 -13.39
N PHE A 2 9.29 -11.20 -12.29
CA PHE A 2 8.53 -11.11 -11.03
C PHE A 2 7.07 -10.66 -11.17
N GLU A 3 6.80 -9.56 -11.90
CA GLU A 3 5.43 -9.08 -12.13
C GLU A 3 4.53 -10.11 -12.82
N LYS A 4 5.07 -10.93 -13.72
CA LYS A 4 4.34 -12.02 -14.38
C LYS A 4 4.08 -13.17 -13.40
N VAL A 5 5.04 -13.56 -12.56
CA VAL A 5 4.86 -14.61 -11.54
C VAL A 5 3.78 -14.22 -10.54
N LYS A 6 3.81 -12.98 -10.05
CA LYS A 6 2.76 -12.47 -9.13
C LYS A 6 1.36 -12.54 -9.73
N ARG A 7 1.23 -12.30 -11.04
CA ARG A 7 -0.06 -12.29 -11.73
C ARG A 7 -0.50 -13.69 -12.14
N TYR A 8 0.38 -14.49 -12.72
CA TYR A 8 -0.01 -15.71 -13.44
C TYR A 8 0.49 -16.99 -12.78
N GLY A 9 1.39 -16.93 -11.80
CA GLY A 9 2.02 -18.12 -11.22
C GLY A 9 3.07 -18.67 -12.19
N ASP A 10 2.90 -19.91 -12.62
CA ASP A 10 3.77 -20.56 -13.60
C ASP A 10 3.80 -19.77 -14.92
N ILE A 11 4.97 -19.58 -15.51
CA ILE A 11 5.15 -18.84 -16.77
C ILE A 11 6.34 -19.40 -17.54
N PRO A 12 6.35 -19.33 -18.88
CA PRO A 12 7.53 -19.69 -19.67
C PRO A 12 8.74 -18.82 -19.29
N TRP A 13 9.88 -19.45 -19.03
CA TRP A 13 11.17 -18.81 -18.80
C TRP A 13 12.06 -18.87 -20.05
N TYR A 14 12.56 -17.73 -20.50
CA TYR A 14 13.51 -17.64 -21.60
C TYR A 14 14.80 -16.97 -21.10
N ASP A 15 15.93 -17.63 -21.28
CA ASP A 15 17.29 -17.16 -20.97
C ASP A 15 18.03 -16.62 -22.22
N LYS A 16 17.35 -16.64 -23.37
CA LYS A 16 17.81 -16.08 -24.64
C LYS A 16 16.73 -15.19 -25.27
N ALA A 17 17.16 -14.34 -26.20
CA ALA A 17 16.22 -13.70 -27.13
C ALA A 17 15.67 -14.77 -28.09
N LEU A 18 14.38 -14.67 -28.42
CA LEU A 18 13.73 -15.56 -29.36
C LEU A 18 13.63 -14.88 -30.73
N ASP A 19 13.89 -15.64 -31.78
CA ASP A 19 13.59 -15.26 -33.16
C ASP A 19 12.12 -15.55 -33.50
N SER A 20 11.60 -14.95 -34.58
CA SER A 20 10.18 -15.07 -34.95
C SER A 20 9.73 -16.47 -35.34
N ASP A 21 10.66 -17.37 -35.64
CA ASP A 21 10.46 -18.77 -35.98
C ASP A 21 10.97 -19.74 -34.91
N ASP A 22 11.38 -19.25 -33.73
CA ASP A 22 11.84 -20.11 -32.63
C ASP A 22 10.66 -20.95 -32.11
N PRO A 23 10.76 -22.29 -32.10
CA PRO A 23 9.70 -23.15 -31.58
C PRO A 23 9.38 -22.90 -30.10
N GLU A 24 10.31 -22.33 -29.34
CA GLU A 24 10.09 -21.96 -27.94
C GLU A 24 9.01 -20.88 -27.76
N LEU A 25 8.63 -20.13 -28.82
CA LEU A 25 7.52 -19.18 -28.77
C LEU A 25 6.20 -19.81 -28.29
N TYR A 26 6.03 -21.12 -28.47
CA TYR A 26 4.82 -21.88 -28.13
C TYR A 26 5.01 -22.80 -26.93
N LYS A 27 6.12 -22.68 -26.19
CA LYS A 27 6.45 -23.64 -25.14
C LYS A 27 5.48 -23.58 -23.95
N ALA A 28 5.43 -24.68 -23.20
CA ALA A 28 4.65 -24.79 -21.98
C ALA A 28 5.17 -23.83 -20.89
N ARG A 29 4.33 -23.61 -19.88
CA ARG A 29 4.69 -22.83 -18.70
C ARG A 29 5.74 -23.59 -17.90
N ASP A 30 6.79 -22.90 -17.47
CA ASP A 30 7.70 -23.45 -16.47
C ASP A 30 7.12 -23.23 -15.06
N SER A 31 7.42 -24.16 -14.15
CA SER A 31 6.95 -24.06 -12.77
C SER A 31 7.40 -22.74 -12.12
N ARG A 32 6.56 -22.19 -11.25
CA ARG A 32 6.87 -21.01 -10.44
C ARG A 32 8.20 -21.18 -9.71
N GLU A 33 8.49 -22.35 -9.14
CA GLU A 33 9.76 -22.59 -8.45
C GLU A 33 10.95 -22.44 -9.40
N PHE A 34 10.90 -23.05 -10.58
CA PHE A 34 11.98 -22.93 -11.56
C PHE A 34 12.20 -21.47 -11.99
N VAL A 35 11.12 -20.76 -12.33
CA VAL A 35 11.19 -19.34 -12.70
C VAL A 35 11.76 -18.50 -11.55
N MET A 36 11.34 -18.75 -10.32
CA MET A 36 11.83 -18.03 -9.15
C MET A 36 13.31 -18.33 -8.86
N GLN A 37 13.76 -19.57 -9.03
CA GLN A 37 15.18 -19.91 -8.95
C GLN A 37 15.99 -19.12 -9.98
N LYS A 38 15.54 -19.09 -11.25
CA LYS A 38 16.22 -18.33 -12.31
C LYS A 38 16.25 -16.83 -12.03
N MET A 39 15.18 -16.28 -11.47
CA MET A 39 15.17 -14.89 -11.02
C MET A 39 16.16 -14.63 -9.87
N LEU A 40 16.36 -15.58 -8.95
CA LEU A 40 17.37 -15.43 -7.90
C LEU A 40 18.79 -15.48 -8.47
N GLU A 41 19.05 -16.35 -9.45
CA GLU A 41 20.32 -16.40 -10.18
C GLU A 41 20.64 -15.04 -10.83
N ASP A 42 19.68 -14.43 -11.53
CA ASP A 42 19.82 -13.10 -12.13
C ASP A 42 20.06 -12.00 -11.09
N LEU A 43 19.33 -12.03 -9.97
CA LEU A 43 19.49 -11.05 -8.89
C LEU A 43 20.85 -11.18 -8.22
N ASP A 44 21.34 -12.40 -8.00
CA ASP A 44 22.66 -12.65 -7.44
C ASP A 44 23.77 -12.20 -8.38
N PHE A 45 23.62 -12.44 -9.69
CA PHE A 45 24.50 -11.88 -10.70
C PHE A 45 24.50 -10.34 -10.64
N ALA A 46 23.33 -9.70 -10.58
CA ALA A 46 23.23 -8.25 -10.49
C ALA A 46 23.89 -7.69 -9.21
N ILE A 47 23.68 -8.33 -8.05
CA ILE A 47 24.31 -7.93 -6.78
C ILE A 47 25.84 -8.02 -6.85
N ALA A 48 26.37 -9.03 -7.54
CA ALA A 48 27.80 -9.22 -7.71
C ALA A 48 28.45 -8.19 -8.66
N ASN A 49 27.72 -7.75 -9.68
CA ASN A 49 28.30 -6.99 -10.81
C ASN A 49 27.90 -5.50 -10.87
N LEU A 50 26.80 -5.09 -10.24
CA LEU A 50 26.39 -3.68 -10.25
C LEU A 50 27.25 -2.82 -9.32
N PRO A 51 27.41 -1.51 -9.62
CA PRO A 51 28.23 -0.60 -8.82
C PRO A 51 27.69 -0.45 -7.39
N LYS A 52 28.62 -0.22 -6.45
CA LYS A 52 28.31 0.06 -5.03
C LYS A 52 28.08 1.54 -4.74
N THR A 53 28.45 2.45 -5.66
CA THR A 53 28.21 3.88 -5.48
C THR A 53 26.72 4.16 -5.48
N LYS A 54 26.21 4.80 -4.42
CA LYS A 54 24.79 5.19 -4.32
C LYS A 54 24.39 6.08 -5.49
N ASN A 55 23.25 5.79 -6.10
CA ASN A 55 22.64 6.61 -7.15
C ASN A 55 21.14 6.33 -7.19
N ALA A 56 20.31 7.38 -7.06
CA ALA A 56 18.86 7.24 -7.01
C ALA A 56 18.21 7.03 -8.39
N TYR A 57 18.93 7.21 -9.49
CA TYR A 57 18.40 7.15 -10.87
C TYR A 57 19.10 6.09 -11.74
N VAL A 58 20.10 5.40 -11.21
CA VAL A 58 20.83 4.32 -11.89
C VAL A 58 20.74 3.07 -11.04
N LEU A 59 20.61 1.91 -11.68
CA LEU A 59 20.62 0.63 -10.98
C LEU A 59 21.98 0.39 -10.31
N THR A 60 21.95 0.10 -9.02
CA THR A 60 23.13 -0.20 -8.21
C THR A 60 22.98 -1.56 -7.55
N ARG A 61 24.05 -2.07 -6.92
CA ARG A 61 24.00 -3.26 -6.06
C ARG A 61 22.89 -3.14 -5.02
N TRP A 62 22.66 -1.94 -4.50
CA TRP A 62 21.65 -1.66 -3.48
C TRP A 62 20.23 -1.80 -4.01
N THR A 63 20.00 -1.40 -5.27
CA THR A 63 18.72 -1.64 -5.96
C THR A 63 18.46 -3.14 -6.12
N ALA A 64 19.48 -3.92 -6.50
CA ALA A 64 19.35 -5.36 -6.67
C ALA A 64 19.10 -6.08 -5.32
N LEU A 65 19.77 -5.67 -4.23
CA LEU A 65 19.49 -6.18 -2.88
C LEU A 65 18.07 -5.84 -2.41
N ALA A 66 17.61 -4.60 -2.63
CA ALA A 66 16.26 -4.18 -2.29
C ALA A 66 15.21 -5.00 -3.06
N LEU A 67 15.40 -5.17 -4.37
CA LEU A 67 14.53 -6.02 -5.19
C LEU A 67 14.57 -7.48 -4.76
N LYS A 68 15.75 -8.04 -4.44
CA LYS A 68 15.86 -9.40 -3.90
C LYS A 68 15.07 -9.55 -2.61
N SER A 69 15.18 -8.61 -1.67
CA SER A 69 14.38 -8.64 -0.44
C SER A 69 12.87 -8.62 -0.72
N ARG A 70 12.39 -7.78 -1.65
CA ARG A 70 10.98 -7.68 -2.03
C ARG A 70 10.46 -8.97 -2.66
N VAL A 71 11.21 -9.52 -3.61
CA VAL A 71 10.88 -10.75 -4.34
C VAL A 71 10.81 -11.93 -3.37
N CYS A 72 11.84 -12.07 -2.54
CA CYS A 72 11.95 -13.15 -1.57
C CYS A 72 10.90 -13.06 -0.45
N LEU A 73 10.58 -11.86 0.05
CA LEU A 73 9.49 -11.68 1.00
C LEU A 73 8.15 -12.09 0.38
N PHE A 74 7.88 -11.62 -0.84
CA PHE A 74 6.65 -11.96 -1.56
C PHE A 74 6.53 -13.48 -1.72
N GLU A 75 7.58 -14.12 -2.26
CA GLU A 75 7.56 -15.55 -2.54
C GLU A 75 7.44 -16.38 -1.26
N GLY A 76 8.25 -16.07 -0.24
CA GLY A 76 8.22 -16.79 1.03
C GLY A 76 6.86 -16.68 1.72
N THR A 77 6.30 -15.47 1.84
CA THR A 77 4.98 -15.33 2.46
C THR A 77 3.86 -15.92 1.61
N PHE A 78 3.89 -15.76 0.28
CA PHE A 78 2.93 -16.40 -0.62
C PHE A 78 2.96 -17.92 -0.41
N ARG A 79 4.14 -18.56 -0.43
CA ARG A 79 4.26 -20.00 -0.21
C ARG A 79 3.71 -20.43 1.13
N LYS A 80 4.10 -19.73 2.20
CA LYS A 80 3.66 -20.03 3.57
C LYS A 80 2.14 -20.03 3.71
N TYR A 81 1.47 -18.98 3.23
CA TYR A 81 0.02 -18.83 3.40
C TYR A 81 -0.78 -19.62 2.36
N HIS A 82 -0.20 -19.92 1.20
CA HIS A 82 -0.84 -20.72 0.15
C HIS A 82 -0.55 -22.23 0.23
N GLY A 83 0.24 -22.67 1.21
CA GLY A 83 0.52 -24.09 1.45
C GLY A 83 1.52 -24.69 0.45
N LEU A 84 2.44 -23.89 -0.06
CA LEU A 84 3.55 -24.35 -0.90
C LEU A 84 4.81 -24.58 -0.06
N GLU A 85 5.64 -25.51 -0.50
CA GLU A 85 6.92 -25.84 0.15
C GLU A 85 7.99 -24.74 -0.04
N ASP A 86 9.10 -24.88 0.69
CA ASP A 86 10.30 -24.04 0.61
C ASP A 86 10.10 -22.55 0.92
N TYR A 87 9.08 -22.20 1.69
CA TYR A 87 8.87 -20.80 2.07
C TYR A 87 10.06 -20.24 2.89
N GLU A 88 10.69 -21.07 3.72
CA GLU A 88 11.86 -20.69 4.53
C GLU A 88 13.08 -20.34 3.68
N LYS A 89 13.28 -21.02 2.54
CA LYS A 89 14.38 -20.71 1.59
C LYS A 89 14.30 -19.25 1.15
N TYR A 90 13.12 -18.82 0.73
CA TYR A 90 12.89 -17.46 0.27
C TYR A 90 12.92 -16.46 1.43
N LEU A 91 12.29 -16.76 2.57
CA LEU A 91 12.34 -15.84 3.72
C LEU A 91 13.78 -15.65 4.24
N ASN A 92 14.60 -16.70 4.30
CA ASN A 92 16.01 -16.58 4.67
C ASN A 92 16.80 -15.73 3.64
N ALA A 93 16.56 -15.91 2.34
CA ALA A 93 17.17 -15.08 1.31
C ALA A 93 16.74 -13.60 1.40
N CYS A 94 15.49 -13.33 1.82
CA CYS A 94 15.02 -11.98 2.14
C CYS A 94 15.82 -11.39 3.31
N VAL A 95 15.94 -12.13 4.40
CA VAL A 95 16.70 -11.70 5.59
C VAL A 95 18.14 -11.38 5.22
N SER A 96 18.84 -12.28 4.52
CA SER A 96 20.24 -12.05 4.13
C SER A 96 20.40 -10.83 3.23
N ALA A 97 19.55 -10.68 2.20
CA ALA A 97 19.62 -9.52 1.30
C ALA A 97 19.36 -8.20 2.05
N SER A 98 18.36 -8.17 2.93
CA SER A 98 18.08 -7.01 3.75
C SER A 98 19.21 -6.71 4.74
N GLU A 99 19.79 -7.69 5.41
CA GLU A 99 20.89 -7.46 6.36
C GLU A 99 22.14 -6.93 5.67
N THR A 100 22.52 -7.48 4.51
CA THR A 100 23.62 -6.93 3.71
C THR A 100 23.34 -5.47 3.34
N PHE A 101 22.13 -5.15 2.88
CA PHE A 101 21.76 -3.77 2.59
C PHE A 101 21.84 -2.88 3.83
N MET A 102 21.24 -3.29 4.94
CA MET A 102 21.17 -2.51 6.18
C MET A 102 22.56 -2.23 6.77
N ASN A 103 23.50 -3.17 6.64
CA ASN A 103 24.83 -3.07 7.23
C ASN A 103 25.84 -2.35 6.33
N GLU A 104 25.72 -2.47 5.01
CA GLU A 104 26.78 -2.04 4.08
C GLU A 104 26.41 -0.83 3.21
N SER A 105 25.12 -0.53 3.03
CA SER A 105 24.68 0.38 1.96
C SER A 105 24.87 1.87 2.26
N GLY A 106 24.89 2.24 3.54
CA GLY A 106 24.92 3.64 3.98
C GLY A 106 23.65 4.45 3.66
N TYR A 107 22.55 3.82 3.23
CA TYR A 107 21.25 4.50 3.17
C TYR A 107 20.63 4.61 4.56
N THR A 108 19.89 5.69 4.80
CA THR A 108 19.19 5.98 6.05
C THR A 108 17.74 6.38 5.75
N LEU A 109 17.03 6.98 6.71
CA LEU A 109 15.69 7.52 6.51
C LEU A 109 15.77 9.04 6.41
N TYR A 110 14.92 9.64 5.59
CA TYR A 110 14.75 11.08 5.52
C TYR A 110 14.05 11.58 6.79
N LYS A 111 14.66 12.56 7.46
CA LYS A 111 14.24 13.05 8.79
C LYS A 111 14.16 14.58 8.89
N SER A 112 14.34 15.28 7.78
CA SER A 112 14.39 16.74 7.76
C SER A 112 12.98 17.36 7.83
N GLY A 113 12.88 18.50 8.49
CA GLY A 113 11.61 19.24 8.62
C GLY A 113 10.68 18.69 9.69
N SER A 114 9.48 19.28 9.77
CA SER A 114 8.43 18.88 10.73
C SER A 114 7.52 17.77 10.19
N THR A 115 7.49 17.57 8.87
CA THR A 115 6.68 16.55 8.19
C THR A 115 7.53 15.65 7.29
N PRO A 116 8.59 15.00 7.83
CA PRO A 116 9.55 14.26 7.03
C PRO A 116 8.93 13.11 6.21
N TYR A 117 7.83 12.51 6.70
CA TYR A 117 7.18 11.43 5.96
C TYR A 117 6.49 11.92 4.69
N ARG A 118 5.73 13.04 4.74
CA ARG A 118 5.11 13.62 3.55
C ARG A 118 6.15 14.29 2.65
N ASP A 119 7.06 15.06 3.24
CA ASP A 119 7.98 15.93 2.51
C ASP A 119 8.98 15.12 1.65
N LEU A 120 9.26 13.86 2.02
CA LEU A 120 9.97 12.90 1.16
C LEU A 120 9.31 12.74 -0.22
N PHE A 121 7.98 12.68 -0.27
CA PHE A 121 7.22 12.44 -1.50
C PHE A 121 6.81 13.72 -2.22
N ALA A 122 6.70 14.84 -1.50
CA ALA A 122 6.39 16.15 -2.08
C ALA A 122 7.64 16.91 -2.59
N SER A 123 8.84 16.34 -2.41
CA SER A 123 10.09 16.92 -2.91
C SER A 123 10.20 16.77 -4.42
N ILE A 124 10.64 17.84 -5.12
CA ILE A 124 10.90 17.80 -6.56
C ILE A 124 11.90 16.69 -6.90
N ASN A 125 13.05 16.68 -6.20
CA ASN A 125 14.10 15.70 -6.42
C ASN A 125 14.06 14.59 -5.36
N LEU A 126 14.48 13.38 -5.75
CA LEU A 126 14.63 12.25 -4.83
C LEU A 126 15.59 12.56 -3.68
N GLN A 127 15.21 12.16 -2.47
CA GLN A 127 16.05 12.24 -1.29
C GLN A 127 17.00 11.04 -1.24
N ALA A 128 18.22 11.20 -1.77
CA ALA A 128 19.20 10.12 -1.98
C ALA A 128 19.70 9.43 -0.69
N ASP A 129 19.37 9.96 0.49
CA ASP A 129 19.62 9.27 1.76
C ASP A 129 18.69 8.08 1.98
N GLU A 130 17.41 8.20 1.60
CA GLU A 130 16.39 7.15 1.77
C GLU A 130 16.01 6.45 0.46
N VAL A 131 16.00 7.17 -0.66
CA VAL A 131 15.59 6.61 -1.95
C VAL A 131 16.75 5.87 -2.60
N ILE A 132 16.55 4.57 -2.83
CA ILE A 132 17.52 3.64 -3.42
C ILE A 132 17.47 3.70 -4.94
N PHE A 133 16.26 3.83 -5.50
CA PHE A 133 16.02 3.98 -6.93
C PHE A 133 14.63 4.60 -7.14
N GLY A 134 14.52 5.52 -8.10
CA GLY A 134 13.27 6.18 -8.44
C GLY A 134 13.25 6.64 -9.89
N ARG A 135 12.12 7.22 -10.28
CA ARG A 135 11.92 7.80 -11.61
C ARG A 135 12.03 9.31 -11.54
N ASP A 136 12.89 9.84 -12.39
CA ASP A 136 13.09 11.26 -12.64
C ASP A 136 11.91 11.87 -13.42
N TYR A 137 11.43 13.02 -12.98
CA TYR A 137 10.45 13.85 -13.65
C TYR A 137 10.96 15.28 -13.77
N GLU A 138 11.06 15.77 -15.01
CA GLU A 138 11.63 17.07 -15.30
C GLU A 138 10.64 17.91 -16.12
N ALA A 139 10.15 18.99 -15.50
CA ALA A 139 9.15 19.87 -16.08
C ALA A 139 9.64 20.57 -17.36
N SER A 140 10.92 20.96 -17.43
CA SER A 140 11.49 21.58 -18.62
C SER A 140 11.56 20.64 -19.83
N LEU A 141 11.53 19.33 -19.59
CA LEU A 141 11.50 18.28 -20.62
C LEU A 141 10.10 17.71 -20.87
N SER A 142 9.06 18.27 -20.22
CA SER A 142 7.68 17.75 -20.26
C SER A 142 7.54 16.29 -19.82
N VAL A 143 8.46 15.81 -18.97
CA VAL A 143 8.35 14.51 -18.32
C VAL A 143 7.58 14.74 -17.02
N LEU A 144 6.26 14.55 -17.07
CA LEU A 144 5.32 14.93 -16.02
C LEU A 144 4.41 13.74 -15.64
N HIS A 145 3.74 13.83 -14.50
CA HIS A 145 2.72 12.87 -14.07
C HIS A 145 1.48 13.55 -13.47
N ASN A 146 0.49 12.73 -13.09
CA ASN A 146 -0.84 13.16 -12.68
C ASN A 146 -1.19 12.89 -11.21
N VAL A 147 -0.24 12.43 -10.37
CA VAL A 147 -0.52 12.07 -8.96
C VAL A 147 -1.34 13.14 -8.22
N GLN A 148 -0.92 14.41 -8.26
CA GLN A 148 -1.64 15.47 -7.54
C GLN A 148 -2.98 15.84 -8.21
N ASN A 149 -3.09 15.66 -9.53
CA ASN A 149 -4.36 15.82 -10.25
C ASN A 149 -5.38 14.73 -9.86
N TYR A 150 -4.94 13.49 -9.64
CA TYR A 150 -5.79 12.44 -9.07
C TYR A 150 -6.28 12.83 -7.68
N GLU A 151 -5.44 13.44 -6.84
CA GLU A 151 -5.82 13.85 -5.47
C GLU A 151 -6.79 15.04 -5.43
N ASN A 152 -6.78 15.94 -6.42
CA ASN A 152 -7.47 17.25 -6.35
C ASN A 152 -8.43 17.54 -7.52
N SER A 153 -8.95 16.50 -8.19
CA SER A 153 -9.90 16.64 -9.31
C SER A 153 -11.19 15.86 -9.09
N THR A 154 -12.32 16.47 -9.44
CA THR A 154 -13.64 15.80 -9.42
C THR A 154 -13.79 14.72 -10.50
N THR A 155 -12.96 14.75 -11.54
CA THR A 155 -13.09 13.89 -12.73
C THR A 155 -12.09 12.76 -12.81
N MET A 156 -11.10 12.72 -11.89
CA MET A 156 -10.03 11.71 -11.88
C MET A 156 -10.28 10.60 -10.85
N GLY A 157 -11.52 10.12 -10.76
CA GLY A 157 -11.89 8.98 -9.91
C GLY A 157 -12.07 9.27 -8.42
N ARG A 158 -11.66 10.45 -7.93
CA ARG A 158 -11.87 10.94 -6.54
C ARG A 158 -11.32 9.98 -5.45
N PRO A 159 -10.03 9.63 -5.50
CA PRO A 159 -9.44 8.66 -4.59
C PRO A 159 -9.55 9.11 -3.13
N GLY A 160 -9.70 8.14 -2.22
CA GLY A 160 -9.77 8.39 -0.79
C GLY A 160 -9.20 7.23 0.00
N MET A 161 -8.75 7.50 1.23
CA MET A 161 -8.30 6.43 2.13
C MET A 161 -9.50 5.62 2.63
N ASN A 162 -9.34 4.31 2.81
CA ASN A 162 -10.38 3.47 3.43
C ASN A 162 -10.34 3.64 4.95
N LYS A 163 -11.51 3.82 5.60
CA LYS A 163 -11.65 3.92 7.06
C LYS A 163 -10.93 2.79 7.79
N LYS A 164 -10.91 1.60 7.21
CA LYS A 164 -10.21 0.45 7.77
C LYS A 164 -8.73 0.72 8.05
N ILE A 165 -8.03 1.39 7.13
CA ILE A 165 -6.62 1.75 7.32
C ILE A 165 -6.50 2.99 8.19
N VAL A 166 -7.43 3.96 8.11
CA VAL A 166 -7.48 5.10 9.06
C VAL A 166 -7.57 4.61 10.51
N ASN A 167 -8.42 3.63 10.81
CA ASN A 167 -8.52 2.99 12.12
C ASN A 167 -7.24 2.26 12.54
N SER A 168 -6.40 1.86 11.59
CA SER A 168 -5.13 1.16 11.86
C SER A 168 -4.00 2.11 12.28
N TYR A 169 -4.10 3.41 12.02
CA TYR A 169 -3.17 4.38 12.60
C TYR A 169 -3.31 4.36 14.13
N LEU A 170 -2.19 4.23 14.83
CA LEU A 170 -2.18 4.26 16.29
C LEU A 170 -2.59 5.63 16.82
N MET A 171 -2.86 5.70 18.12
CA MET A 171 -2.79 6.95 18.87
C MET A 171 -1.33 7.40 19.02
N ALA A 172 -1.09 8.68 19.28
CA ALA A 172 0.26 9.25 19.42
C ALA A 172 1.06 8.59 20.56
N ASP A 173 0.38 8.07 21.58
CA ASP A 173 1.00 7.31 22.68
C ASP A 173 1.32 5.84 22.32
N GLY A 174 0.94 5.37 21.12
CA GLY A 174 1.12 4.00 20.66
C GLY A 174 -0.03 3.05 20.98
N SER A 175 -1.06 3.50 21.70
CA SER A 175 -2.28 2.71 21.93
C SER A 175 -3.12 2.59 20.66
N ARG A 176 -3.96 1.56 20.58
CA ARG A 176 -4.81 1.32 19.40
C ARG A 176 -5.98 2.29 19.42
N PHE A 177 -6.22 2.96 18.30
CA PHE A 177 -7.41 3.81 18.16
C PHE A 177 -8.71 3.03 18.40
N THR A 178 -8.75 1.78 17.94
CA THR A 178 -9.91 0.88 18.04
C THR A 178 -10.17 0.33 19.45
N ASP A 179 -9.29 0.59 20.41
CA ASP A 179 -9.54 0.26 21.82
C ASP A 179 -10.31 1.39 22.54
N LYS A 180 -10.49 2.56 21.90
CA LYS A 180 -11.24 3.69 22.49
C LYS A 180 -12.75 3.39 22.43
N ALA A 181 -13.43 3.59 23.55
CA ALA A 181 -14.89 3.47 23.60
C ALA A 181 -15.55 4.44 22.59
N GLY A 182 -16.44 3.90 21.75
CA GLY A 182 -17.19 4.67 20.76
C GLY A 182 -16.36 5.13 19.55
N TYR A 183 -15.20 4.55 19.28
CA TYR A 183 -14.38 4.89 18.11
C TYR A 183 -15.16 4.75 16.79
N GLU A 184 -16.17 3.88 16.76
CA GLU A 184 -16.99 3.61 15.59
C GLU A 184 -17.77 4.84 15.14
N THR A 185 -18.26 5.66 16.08
CA THR A 185 -19.15 6.80 15.79
C THR A 185 -18.46 8.15 15.99
N MET A 186 -17.13 8.18 16.14
CA MET A 186 -16.38 9.43 16.18
C MET A 186 -16.51 10.17 14.85
N THR A 187 -16.84 11.46 14.92
CA THR A 187 -16.82 12.34 13.75
C THR A 187 -15.40 12.52 13.23
N PHE A 188 -15.27 12.98 11.99
CA PHE A 188 -13.97 13.13 11.32
C PHE A 188 -12.95 13.92 12.15
N ASP A 189 -13.37 15.05 12.73
CA ASP A 189 -12.49 15.86 13.59
C ASP A 189 -12.03 15.11 14.85
N GLN A 190 -12.94 14.35 15.48
CA GLN A 190 -12.68 13.61 16.72
C GLN A 190 -11.69 12.47 16.48
N GLU A 191 -11.88 11.70 15.40
CA GLU A 191 -10.98 10.59 15.08
C GLU A 191 -9.59 11.06 14.65
N CYS A 192 -9.44 12.30 14.17
CA CYS A 192 -8.14 12.86 13.80
C CYS A 192 -7.28 13.35 14.98
N GLN A 193 -7.81 13.36 16.21
CA GLN A 193 -7.08 13.87 17.38
C GLN A 193 -6.06 12.88 17.94
N ASN A 194 -4.86 13.38 18.27
CA ASN A 194 -3.80 12.63 18.95
C ASN A 194 -3.45 11.30 18.28
N ARG A 195 -3.35 11.29 16.94
CA ARG A 195 -3.05 10.10 16.14
C ARG A 195 -1.57 9.99 15.81
N ASP A 196 -1.18 8.85 15.26
CA ASP A 196 0.12 8.69 14.60
C ASP A 196 0.33 9.85 13.61
N PRO A 197 1.43 10.63 13.73
CA PRO A 197 1.64 11.83 12.91
C PRO A 197 1.70 11.57 11.41
N ARG A 198 1.84 10.32 10.97
CA ARG A 198 1.72 9.95 9.55
C ARG A 198 0.30 10.09 9.02
N LEU A 199 -0.74 10.06 9.86
CA LEU A 199 -2.12 10.26 9.42
C LEU A 199 -2.28 11.67 8.84
N ALA A 200 -1.87 12.70 9.58
CA ALA A 200 -1.89 14.10 9.15
C ALA A 200 -0.89 14.42 8.01
N GLN A 201 -0.03 13.47 7.66
CA GLN A 201 0.88 13.53 6.51
C GLN A 201 0.37 12.71 5.32
N THR A 202 -0.70 11.95 5.49
CA THR A 202 -1.31 11.11 4.44
C THR A 202 -2.66 11.66 3.98
N ILE A 203 -3.43 12.25 4.89
CA ILE A 203 -4.74 12.86 4.60
C ILE A 203 -4.84 14.30 5.15
N ARG A 204 -5.74 15.13 4.60
CA ARG A 204 -6.08 16.45 5.15
C ARG A 204 -6.79 16.27 6.49
N THR A 205 -6.12 16.52 7.60
CA THR A 205 -6.72 16.55 8.94
C THR A 205 -7.03 17.99 9.36
N PRO A 206 -7.81 18.23 10.43
CA PRO A 206 -7.95 19.55 11.04
C PRO A 206 -6.62 20.32 11.14
N GLY A 207 -6.61 21.56 10.67
CA GLY A 207 -5.42 22.43 10.64
C GLY A 207 -4.47 22.23 9.45
N TYR A 208 -4.80 21.39 8.47
CA TYR A 208 -4.00 21.21 7.26
C TYR A 208 -3.82 22.52 6.47
N THR A 209 -2.59 22.80 6.05
CA THR A 209 -2.28 23.84 5.06
C THR A 209 -1.47 23.26 3.91
N ARG A 210 -1.72 23.74 2.69
CA ARG A 210 -0.97 23.35 1.50
C ARG A 210 0.49 23.84 1.61
N ILE A 211 1.43 23.07 1.05
CA ILE A 211 2.82 23.54 0.90
C ILE A 211 2.81 24.87 0.15
N GLY A 212 3.51 25.88 0.69
CA GLY A 212 3.55 27.23 0.14
C GLY A 212 2.31 28.09 0.42
N SER A 213 1.38 27.64 1.28
CA SER A 213 0.18 28.38 1.67
C SER A 213 0.02 28.43 3.19
N THR A 214 -0.64 29.48 3.67
CA THR A 214 -1.08 29.62 5.07
C THR A 214 -2.58 29.39 5.25
N LYS A 215 -3.32 29.19 4.14
CA LYS A 215 -4.75 28.91 4.16
C LYS A 215 -5.00 27.50 4.73
N LYS A 216 -5.85 27.42 5.75
CA LYS A 216 -6.38 26.16 6.26
C LYS A 216 -7.40 25.59 5.30
N GLU A 217 -7.38 24.27 5.10
CA GLU A 217 -8.30 23.62 4.20
C GLU A 217 -8.79 22.28 4.77
N ALA A 218 -10.11 22.16 4.90
CA ALA A 218 -10.80 20.92 5.17
C ALA A 218 -10.64 19.87 4.05
N PRO A 219 -10.94 18.58 4.33
CA PRO A 219 -11.18 17.60 3.29
C PRO A 219 -12.26 18.07 2.32
N ASN A 220 -12.06 17.84 1.02
CA ASN A 220 -13.02 18.23 0.00
C ASN A 220 -13.69 16.97 -0.54
N LEU A 221 -14.93 16.71 -0.12
CA LEU A 221 -15.68 15.52 -0.52
C LEU A 221 -16.07 15.53 -2.02
N ALA A 222 -15.85 16.63 -2.75
CA ALA A 222 -15.90 16.61 -4.20
C ALA A 222 -14.70 15.88 -4.83
N TYR A 223 -13.56 15.81 -4.14
CA TYR A 223 -12.31 15.17 -4.61
C TYR A 223 -12.02 13.80 -3.98
N THR A 224 -12.73 13.43 -2.92
CA THR A 224 -12.60 12.09 -2.30
C THR A 224 -13.96 11.43 -2.13
N MET A 225 -14.05 10.14 -2.47
CA MET A 225 -15.27 9.36 -2.24
C MET A 225 -15.47 8.96 -0.77
N THR A 226 -14.40 8.92 0.03
CA THR A 226 -14.46 8.41 1.41
C THR A 226 -14.48 9.52 2.46
N GLY A 227 -14.32 10.79 2.07
CA GLY A 227 -14.09 11.90 2.99
C GLY A 227 -12.66 12.00 3.51
N TYR A 228 -11.85 10.95 3.35
CA TYR A 228 -10.42 10.99 3.66
C TYR A 228 -9.63 11.48 2.44
N HIS A 229 -9.41 12.79 2.36
CA HIS A 229 -8.73 13.45 1.24
C HIS A 229 -7.20 13.26 1.34
N LEU A 230 -6.60 12.57 0.36
CA LEU A 230 -5.18 12.22 0.32
C LEU A 230 -4.26 13.43 0.06
N ILE A 231 -3.06 13.43 0.65
CA ILE A 231 -2.05 14.52 0.52
C ILE A 231 -0.60 14.05 0.47
N LYS A 232 -0.33 12.74 0.37
CA LYS A 232 1.06 12.23 0.43
C LYS A 232 1.90 12.77 -0.74
N TYR A 233 1.29 12.80 -1.93
CA TYR A 233 1.71 13.42 -3.20
C TYR A 233 1.78 14.96 -3.23
N SER A 234 1.18 15.65 -2.26
CA SER A 234 0.73 17.01 -2.52
C SER A 234 1.83 18.06 -2.35
N MET A 235 2.17 18.71 -3.45
CA MET A 235 3.07 19.85 -3.55
C MET A 235 2.31 21.18 -3.42
N THR A 236 2.84 22.28 -3.95
CA THR A 236 2.11 23.55 -4.08
C THR A 236 0.93 23.41 -5.06
N ALA A 237 -0.07 24.29 -4.97
CA ALA A 237 -1.30 24.21 -5.78
C ALA A 237 -1.07 24.30 -7.30
N ASN A 238 0.07 24.84 -7.75
CA ASN A 238 0.40 24.96 -9.18
C ASN A 238 0.56 23.60 -9.89
N TYR A 239 0.65 22.51 -9.13
CA TYR A 239 0.79 21.14 -9.64
C TYR A 239 -0.53 20.35 -9.65
N ASP A 240 -1.66 20.97 -9.31
CA ASP A 240 -2.98 20.30 -9.24
C ASP A 240 -3.56 19.94 -10.63
N GLU A 241 -3.11 20.60 -11.70
CA GLU A 241 -3.67 20.38 -13.05
C GLU A 241 -3.14 19.12 -13.75
N TYR A 242 -3.83 18.74 -14.82
CA TYR A 242 -3.46 17.62 -15.68
C TYR A 242 -2.06 17.81 -16.28
N ASN A 243 -1.24 16.77 -16.16
CA ASN A 243 0.16 16.69 -16.57
C ASN A 243 0.97 17.89 -16.05
N LYS A 244 0.88 18.20 -14.76
CA LYS A 244 1.71 19.24 -14.13
C LYS A 244 2.67 18.73 -13.09
N SER A 245 2.34 17.68 -12.34
CA SER A 245 3.21 17.19 -11.28
C SER A 245 4.55 16.72 -11.86
N CYS A 246 5.64 17.13 -11.22
CA CYS A 246 7.01 16.88 -11.67
C CYS A 246 7.93 16.48 -10.52
N ASN A 247 7.38 16.08 -9.38
CA ASN A 247 8.18 15.50 -8.32
C ASN A 247 8.59 14.07 -8.70
N ASP A 248 9.79 13.70 -8.32
CA ASP A 248 10.27 12.36 -8.58
C ASP A 248 9.49 11.30 -7.80
N ILE A 249 9.38 10.11 -8.39
CA ILE A 249 8.65 8.99 -7.77
C ILE A 249 9.66 7.95 -7.25
N PRO A 250 9.75 7.74 -5.92
CA PRO A 250 10.52 6.64 -5.35
C PRO A 250 9.96 5.29 -5.78
N LEU A 251 10.83 4.38 -6.25
CA LEU A 251 10.47 3.01 -6.63
C LEU A 251 10.99 1.98 -5.62
N PHE A 252 12.13 2.27 -4.98
CA PHE A 252 12.72 1.51 -3.89
C PHE A 252 13.26 2.49 -2.85
N ARG A 253 12.97 2.23 -1.58
CA ARG A 253 13.47 3.04 -0.46
C ARG A 253 13.80 2.21 0.76
N THR A 254 14.69 2.73 1.59
CA THR A 254 15.22 2.07 2.80
C THR A 254 14.13 1.49 3.70
N ALA A 255 13.04 2.22 3.90
CA ALA A 255 11.96 1.77 4.79
C ALA A 255 11.33 0.45 4.37
N GLU A 256 11.21 0.19 3.06
CA GLU A 256 10.70 -1.09 2.57
C GLU A 256 11.64 -2.23 2.95
N VAL A 257 12.95 -2.05 2.83
CA VAL A 257 13.94 -3.07 3.21
C VAL A 257 13.88 -3.39 4.70
N TYR A 258 13.69 -2.36 5.55
CA TYR A 258 13.49 -2.54 6.99
C TYR A 258 12.23 -3.35 7.31
N LEU A 259 11.12 -3.07 6.61
CA LEU A 259 9.87 -3.81 6.75
C LEU A 259 10.01 -5.25 6.25
N ASN A 260 10.66 -5.45 5.10
CA ASN A 260 10.90 -6.78 4.53
C ASN A 260 11.73 -7.65 5.48
N PHE A 261 12.78 -7.07 6.08
CA PHE A 261 13.60 -7.72 7.10
C PHE A 261 12.79 -8.15 8.32
N ALA A 262 12.06 -7.22 8.93
CA ALA A 262 11.30 -7.48 10.14
C ALA A 262 10.21 -8.53 9.90
N GLU A 263 9.47 -8.42 8.79
CA GLU A 263 8.41 -9.38 8.45
C GLU A 263 8.97 -10.76 8.17
N ALA A 264 10.05 -10.90 7.39
CA ALA A 264 10.64 -12.20 7.10
C ALA A 264 11.12 -12.91 8.37
N LYS A 265 11.79 -12.21 9.30
CA LYS A 265 12.20 -12.79 10.59
C LYS A 265 11.01 -13.15 11.48
N ALA A 266 9.96 -12.34 11.48
CA ALA A 266 8.74 -12.62 12.24
C ALA A 266 8.06 -13.89 11.74
N GLU A 267 7.94 -14.02 10.42
CA GLU A 267 7.34 -15.18 9.74
C GLU A 267 8.18 -16.45 9.91
N LEU A 268 9.51 -16.34 10.02
CA LEU A 268 10.43 -17.45 10.35
C LEU A 268 10.45 -17.83 11.84
N GLY A 269 9.83 -17.05 12.73
CA GLY A 269 9.93 -17.27 14.17
C GLY A 269 11.26 -16.86 14.80
N THR A 270 12.13 -16.15 14.06
CA THR A 270 13.51 -15.80 14.49
C THR A 270 13.69 -14.33 14.87
N LEU A 271 12.62 -13.53 14.79
CA LEU A 271 12.63 -12.11 15.20
C LEU A 271 12.96 -11.96 16.68
N LYS A 272 13.81 -10.98 16.99
CA LYS A 272 14.09 -10.52 18.36
C LYS A 272 13.82 -9.03 18.49
N GLN A 273 13.69 -8.51 19.71
CA GLN A 273 13.52 -7.06 19.94
C GLN A 273 14.68 -6.23 19.33
N ALA A 274 15.91 -6.75 19.33
CA ALA A 274 17.05 -6.11 18.68
C ALA A 274 16.86 -5.92 17.16
N ASP A 275 16.14 -6.83 16.49
CA ASP A 275 15.81 -6.72 15.08
C ASP A 275 14.79 -5.60 14.82
N ILE A 276 13.78 -5.46 15.69
CA ILE A 276 12.83 -4.35 15.68
C ILE A 276 13.57 -3.02 15.88
N ASN A 277 14.52 -2.97 16.83
CA ASN A 277 15.29 -1.77 17.15
C ASN A 277 16.15 -1.28 15.97
N LYS A 278 16.65 -2.17 15.12
CA LYS A 278 17.41 -1.79 13.91
C LYS A 278 16.55 -1.63 12.65
N SER A 279 15.23 -1.80 12.72
CA SER A 279 14.31 -1.72 11.57
C SER A 279 13.08 -0.84 11.86
N ILE A 280 12.00 -1.40 12.41
CA ILE A 280 10.73 -0.74 12.70
C ILE A 280 10.91 0.48 13.59
N LYS A 281 11.81 0.40 14.58
CA LYS A 281 12.13 1.52 15.47
C LYS A 281 12.55 2.76 14.69
N LEU A 282 13.35 2.60 13.65
CA LEU A 282 13.85 3.73 12.87
C LEU A 282 12.70 4.45 12.13
N LEU A 283 11.68 3.71 11.68
CA LEU A 283 10.49 4.26 11.02
C LEU A 283 9.62 5.05 11.99
N ARG A 284 9.38 4.48 13.19
CA ARG A 284 8.59 5.13 14.24
C ARG A 284 9.28 6.35 14.81
N ASP A 285 10.60 6.26 15.04
CA ASP A 285 11.41 7.39 15.52
C ASP A 285 11.36 8.58 14.56
N ARG A 286 11.30 8.37 13.24
CA ARG A 286 11.19 9.44 12.23
C ARG A 286 9.99 10.37 12.48
N VAL A 287 8.91 9.83 13.05
CA VAL A 287 7.67 10.57 13.30
C VAL A 287 7.32 10.66 14.79
N GLY A 288 8.27 10.36 15.68
CA GLY A 288 8.07 10.45 17.13
C GLY A 288 7.06 9.45 17.71
N MET A 289 6.82 8.33 17.04
CA MET A 289 5.86 7.31 17.49
C MET A 289 6.45 6.38 18.56
N THR A 290 5.63 5.98 19.53
CA THR A 290 5.98 4.93 20.51
C THR A 290 6.41 3.65 19.81
N ASN A 291 7.53 3.09 20.26
CA ASN A 291 8.14 1.96 19.58
C ASN A 291 7.36 0.64 19.72
N LEU A 292 7.63 -0.30 18.82
CA LEU A 292 7.03 -1.62 18.89
C LEU A 292 7.77 -2.48 19.92
N ASP A 293 7.04 -2.95 20.92
CA ASP A 293 7.51 -3.96 21.88
C ASP A 293 6.98 -5.34 21.47
N MET A 294 7.90 -6.27 21.22
CA MET A 294 7.58 -7.61 20.72
C MET A 294 6.79 -8.44 21.72
N GLU A 295 7.18 -8.38 23.01
CA GLU A 295 6.55 -9.17 24.06
C GLU A 295 5.12 -8.67 24.32
N LEU A 296 4.95 -7.35 24.43
CA LEU A 296 3.65 -6.73 24.58
C LEU A 296 2.74 -7.05 23.39
N ALA A 297 3.24 -6.92 22.15
CA ALA A 297 2.47 -7.22 20.96
C ALA A 297 1.97 -8.67 20.95
N ASN A 298 2.84 -9.63 21.25
CA ASN A 298 2.48 -11.05 21.31
C ASN A 298 1.59 -11.41 22.51
N SER A 299 1.71 -10.70 23.64
CA SER A 299 0.86 -10.92 24.82
C SER A 299 -0.60 -10.49 24.59
N LYS A 300 -0.82 -9.54 23.67
CA LYS A 300 -2.15 -8.98 23.38
C LYS A 300 -2.32 -8.73 21.88
N PRO A 301 -2.44 -9.78 21.04
CA PRO A 301 -2.69 -9.60 19.60
C PRO A 301 -3.93 -8.71 19.35
N ASP A 302 -3.88 -7.86 18.32
CA ASP A 302 -4.93 -6.88 18.05
C ASP A 302 -6.22 -7.52 17.53
N PRO A 303 -7.35 -7.48 18.28
CA PRO A 303 -8.62 -8.02 17.82
C PRO A 303 -9.10 -7.41 16.50
N TYR A 304 -8.84 -6.12 16.28
CA TYR A 304 -9.22 -5.44 15.04
C TYR A 304 -8.43 -5.99 13.84
N LEU A 305 -7.12 -6.24 14.00
CA LEU A 305 -6.32 -6.85 12.93
C LEU A 305 -6.45 -8.36 12.84
N MET A 306 -7.03 -9.06 13.82
CA MET A 306 -7.29 -10.50 13.74
C MET A 306 -8.60 -10.83 13.02
N SER A 307 -9.56 -9.89 13.02
CA SER A 307 -10.89 -10.13 12.48
C SER A 307 -10.87 -10.27 10.95
N ALA A 308 -11.68 -11.19 10.43
CA ALA A 308 -11.89 -11.36 9.00
C ALA A 308 -12.52 -10.13 8.32
N ALA A 309 -13.28 -9.32 9.06
CA ALA A 309 -13.90 -8.11 8.53
C ALA A 309 -12.88 -6.97 8.35
N THR A 310 -11.82 -6.94 9.15
CA THR A 310 -10.99 -5.74 9.31
C THR A 310 -9.50 -5.99 9.08
N GLY A 311 -9.02 -7.24 9.16
CA GLY A 311 -7.59 -7.53 9.24
C GLY A 311 -7.15 -8.80 8.53
N TYR A 312 -6.36 -9.60 9.24
CA TYR A 312 -5.51 -10.68 8.76
C TYR A 312 -5.78 -11.97 9.55
N PRO A 313 -6.96 -12.60 9.40
CA PRO A 313 -7.34 -13.79 10.14
C PRO A 313 -6.39 -14.98 9.95
N ASN A 314 -5.60 -15.03 8.87
CA ASN A 314 -4.72 -16.16 8.57
C ASN A 314 -3.40 -16.13 9.34
N VAL A 315 -3.07 -15.05 10.05
CA VAL A 315 -1.91 -15.01 10.94
C VAL A 315 -2.22 -15.81 12.21
N LYS A 316 -1.44 -16.87 12.48
CA LYS A 316 -1.56 -17.74 13.65
C LYS A 316 -0.20 -18.02 14.30
N GLY A 317 -0.19 -18.57 15.51
CA GLY A 317 1.01 -19.02 16.21
C GLY A 317 1.61 -17.98 17.17
N ALA A 318 2.76 -18.30 17.75
CA ALA A 318 3.38 -17.52 18.84
C ALA A 318 3.74 -16.07 18.45
N ASN A 319 4.05 -15.82 17.17
CA ASN A 319 4.34 -14.49 16.65
C ASN A 319 3.12 -13.76 16.08
N GLN A 320 1.89 -14.23 16.36
CA GLN A 320 0.69 -13.61 15.79
C GLN A 320 0.64 -12.11 16.06
N GLY A 321 0.81 -11.69 17.32
CA GLY A 321 0.72 -10.29 17.70
C GLY A 321 1.75 -9.40 17.00
N VAL A 322 3.02 -9.78 17.01
CA VAL A 322 4.09 -8.99 16.37
C VAL A 322 3.97 -8.98 14.84
N ILE A 323 3.52 -10.06 14.20
CA ILE A 323 3.27 -10.07 12.75
C ILE A 323 2.16 -9.07 12.41
N LEU A 324 1.05 -9.05 13.17
CA LEU A 324 -0.04 -8.10 12.93
C LEU A 324 0.44 -6.64 13.04
N GLU A 325 1.27 -6.32 14.03
CA GLU A 325 1.85 -4.98 14.20
C GLU A 325 2.85 -4.63 13.07
N ILE A 326 3.65 -5.57 12.58
CA ILE A 326 4.53 -5.35 11.42
C ILE A 326 3.70 -5.12 10.15
N ARG A 327 2.61 -5.87 9.95
CA ARG A 327 1.68 -5.64 8.81
C ARG A 327 0.97 -4.29 8.91
N ARG A 328 0.61 -3.84 10.12
CA ARG A 328 0.11 -2.48 10.37
C ARG A 328 1.15 -1.46 9.97
N GLU A 329 2.38 -1.58 10.48
CA GLU A 329 3.47 -0.65 10.17
C GLU A 329 3.70 -0.58 8.66
N ARG A 330 3.74 -1.74 7.97
CA ARG A 330 3.89 -1.82 6.51
C ARG A 330 2.75 -1.10 5.78
N THR A 331 1.52 -1.26 6.24
CA THR A 331 0.34 -0.64 5.64
C THR A 331 0.37 0.88 5.77
N ILE A 332 0.79 1.39 6.93
CA ILE A 332 0.88 2.83 7.21
C ILE A 332 2.06 3.44 6.45
N GLU A 333 3.23 2.80 6.55
CA GLU A 333 4.48 3.30 6.02
C GLU A 333 4.49 3.31 4.49
N LEU A 334 3.94 2.28 3.84
CA LEU A 334 3.94 2.13 2.38
C LEU A 334 2.62 2.56 1.72
N ALA A 335 1.79 3.33 2.43
CA ALA A 335 0.49 3.79 1.92
C ALA A 335 0.67 4.58 0.60
N MET A 336 -0.20 4.34 -0.39
CA MET A 336 -0.14 4.97 -1.72
C MET A 336 1.09 4.64 -2.58
N GLU A 337 1.89 3.63 -2.22
CA GLU A 337 3.09 3.23 -2.99
C GLU A 337 2.89 1.92 -3.78
N GLY A 338 1.65 1.44 -3.94
CA GLY A 338 1.32 0.29 -4.80
C GLY A 338 1.51 -1.11 -4.18
N PHE A 339 1.83 -1.20 -2.88
CA PHE A 339 2.08 -2.49 -2.22
C PHE A 339 0.82 -3.23 -1.74
N ARG A 340 -0.22 -2.49 -1.33
CA ARG A 340 -1.33 -3.05 -0.55
C ARG A 340 -2.04 -4.21 -1.22
N TYR A 341 -2.29 -4.13 -2.53
CA TYR A 341 -2.94 -5.21 -3.27
C TYR A 341 -2.14 -6.51 -3.15
N TYR A 342 -0.86 -6.47 -3.53
CA TYR A 342 0.01 -7.64 -3.51
C TYR A 342 0.36 -8.14 -2.11
N ASP A 343 0.35 -7.26 -1.10
CA ASP A 343 0.43 -7.66 0.31
C ASP A 343 -0.78 -8.52 0.71
N ILE A 344 -2.01 -8.13 0.32
CA ILE A 344 -3.21 -8.95 0.54
C ILE A 344 -3.10 -10.29 -0.19
N MET A 345 -2.61 -10.29 -1.44
CA MET A 345 -2.46 -11.51 -2.24
C MET A 345 -1.51 -12.52 -1.58
N ARG A 346 -0.31 -12.08 -1.17
CA ARG A 346 0.71 -12.97 -0.58
C ARG A 346 0.37 -13.44 0.83
N TRP A 347 -0.44 -12.67 1.56
CA TRP A 347 -0.94 -13.09 2.87
C TRP A 347 -2.17 -14.00 2.79
N LYS A 348 -2.70 -14.25 1.58
CA LYS A 348 -3.94 -15.01 1.34
C LYS A 348 -5.14 -14.38 2.06
N GLU A 349 -5.27 -13.06 2.00
CA GLU A 349 -6.34 -12.32 2.70
C GLU A 349 -7.39 -11.78 1.72
N GLY A 350 -7.63 -12.50 0.62
CA GLY A 350 -8.43 -12.03 -0.51
C GLY A 350 -9.90 -11.78 -0.19
N LYS A 351 -10.48 -12.50 0.80
CA LYS A 351 -11.82 -12.17 1.34
C LYS A 351 -11.99 -10.71 1.77
N LEU A 352 -10.92 -9.98 2.08
CA LEU A 352 -11.00 -8.55 2.36
C LEU A 352 -11.55 -7.73 1.18
N PHE A 353 -11.46 -8.22 -0.06
CA PHE A 353 -12.01 -7.53 -1.23
C PHE A 353 -13.54 -7.61 -1.31
N GLU A 354 -14.18 -8.50 -0.54
CA GLU A 354 -15.64 -8.55 -0.44
C GLU A 354 -16.19 -7.44 0.47
N ASN A 355 -15.36 -6.87 1.34
CA ASN A 355 -15.79 -5.90 2.34
C ASN A 355 -16.13 -4.54 1.72
N ASP A 356 -16.94 -3.77 2.44
CA ASP A 356 -17.26 -2.41 2.05
C ASP A 356 -16.06 -1.46 2.14
N LEU A 357 -16.02 -0.54 1.18
CA LEU A 357 -15.05 0.53 1.14
C LEU A 357 -15.66 1.72 1.90
N LEU A 358 -15.37 1.76 3.19
CA LEU A 358 -15.96 2.72 4.11
C LEU A 358 -15.15 4.02 4.18
N GLY A 359 -15.87 5.14 4.31
CA GLY A 359 -15.35 6.47 4.56
C GLY A 359 -15.68 6.98 5.96
N ILE A 360 -15.63 8.31 6.13
CA ILE A 360 -15.92 8.98 7.42
C ILE A 360 -17.32 8.62 7.94
N TYR A 361 -17.49 8.72 9.25
CA TYR A 361 -18.80 8.59 9.89
C TYR A 361 -19.59 9.89 9.78
N VAL A 362 -20.85 9.79 9.37
CA VAL A 362 -21.81 10.90 9.27
C VAL A 362 -22.94 10.64 10.26
N PRO A 363 -23.11 11.48 11.31
CA PRO A 363 -24.16 11.30 12.32
C PRO A 363 -25.59 11.37 11.79
N GLY A 364 -25.83 12.12 10.70
CA GLY A 364 -27.15 12.35 10.13
C GLY A 364 -27.16 13.47 9.08
N PRO A 365 -28.33 13.84 8.54
CA PRO A 365 -28.48 15.07 7.76
C PRO A 365 -28.12 16.30 8.61
N GLY A 366 -27.42 17.26 8.03
CA GLY A 366 -26.92 18.44 8.72
C GLY A 366 -25.72 19.08 8.05
N THR A 367 -25.23 20.18 8.63
CA THR A 367 -24.00 20.84 8.24
C THR A 367 -22.86 20.44 9.19
N TYR A 368 -21.65 20.34 8.65
CA TYR A 368 -20.49 19.83 9.38
C TYR A 368 -19.22 20.63 9.06
N ASP A 369 -18.63 21.19 10.11
CA ASP A 369 -17.25 21.69 10.17
C ASP A 369 -16.29 20.50 10.41
N LEU A 370 -15.57 20.12 9.35
CA LEU A 370 -14.68 18.96 9.32
C LEU A 370 -13.28 19.29 9.84
N ASP A 371 -12.82 20.53 9.70
CA ASP A 371 -11.46 20.93 10.11
C ASP A 371 -11.39 21.75 11.40
N LYS A 372 -12.55 21.99 12.03
CA LYS A 372 -12.74 22.75 13.26
C LYS A 372 -12.24 24.18 13.17
N ASP A 373 -12.42 24.83 12.02
CA ASP A 373 -12.12 26.25 11.86
C ASP A 373 -13.26 27.19 12.26
N GLY A 374 -14.44 26.67 12.58
CA GLY A 374 -15.64 27.42 12.95
C GLY A 374 -16.60 27.67 11.78
N THR A 375 -16.32 27.14 10.59
CA THR A 375 -17.15 27.24 9.39
C THR A 375 -17.56 25.85 8.93
N ASP A 376 -18.83 25.66 8.56
CA ASP A 376 -19.28 24.39 8.00
C ASP A 376 -18.74 24.17 6.58
N ASP A 377 -18.19 22.99 6.32
CA ASP A 377 -17.57 22.61 5.04
C ASP A 377 -18.52 21.87 4.11
N VAL A 378 -19.39 21.04 4.70
CA VAL A 378 -20.28 20.13 3.96
C VAL A 378 -21.65 20.04 4.60
N CYS A 379 -22.68 20.00 3.75
CA CYS A 379 -24.05 19.74 4.13
C CYS A 379 -24.50 18.40 3.54
N PHE A 380 -24.88 17.46 4.41
CA PHE A 380 -25.58 16.24 4.00
C PHE A 380 -27.08 16.44 4.17
N TYR A 381 -27.87 16.11 3.16
CA TYR A 381 -29.33 16.35 3.18
C TYR A 381 -30.10 15.24 2.49
N VAL A 382 -31.43 15.21 2.67
CA VAL A 382 -32.35 14.27 2.02
C VAL A 382 -33.42 15.07 1.28
N GLY A 383 -33.63 14.78 -0.01
CA GLY A 383 -34.66 15.41 -0.82
C GLY A 383 -34.34 16.87 -1.15
N THR A 384 -35.08 17.82 -0.57
CA THR A 384 -34.92 19.23 -0.94
C THR A 384 -33.64 19.83 -0.36
N LYS A 385 -32.78 20.36 -1.22
CA LYS A 385 -31.56 21.08 -0.82
C LYS A 385 -31.88 22.21 0.17
N PRO A 386 -31.28 22.21 1.38
CA PRO A 386 -31.47 23.29 2.36
C PRO A 386 -30.97 24.65 1.85
N ALA A 387 -31.62 25.72 2.30
CA ALA A 387 -31.09 27.08 2.14
C ALA A 387 -29.80 27.26 2.96
N GLY A 388 -28.85 28.05 2.47
CA GLY A 388 -27.58 28.31 3.15
C GLY A 388 -26.43 28.55 2.18
N ASN A 389 -25.24 28.73 2.73
CA ASN A 389 -24.01 28.94 1.95
C ASN A 389 -22.87 28.06 2.50
N VAL A 390 -23.07 26.75 2.46
CA VAL A 390 -22.03 25.76 2.76
C VAL A 390 -21.26 25.44 1.46
N PRO A 391 -19.93 25.27 1.48
CA PRO A 391 -19.14 25.04 0.25
C PRO A 391 -19.60 23.83 -0.58
N LEU A 392 -20.10 22.78 0.07
CA LEU A 392 -20.53 21.55 -0.60
C LEU A 392 -21.86 21.03 -0.03
N TYR A 393 -22.73 20.57 -0.92
CA TYR A 393 -24.00 19.92 -0.59
C TYR A 393 -24.03 18.52 -1.22
N LEU A 394 -24.33 17.50 -0.42
CA LEU A 394 -24.40 16.10 -0.85
C LEU A 394 -25.73 15.48 -0.41
N GLU A 395 -26.55 15.09 -1.39
CA GLU A 395 -27.81 14.38 -1.14
C GLU A 395 -27.55 12.92 -0.77
N ILE A 396 -28.02 12.51 0.41
CA ILE A 396 -27.98 11.13 0.89
C ILE A 396 -29.00 10.31 0.11
N GLY A 397 -28.56 9.15 -0.39
CA GLY A 397 -29.34 8.26 -1.26
C GLY A 397 -29.00 8.43 -2.75
N GLU A 398 -28.63 9.65 -3.17
CA GLU A 398 -28.34 9.98 -4.57
C GLU A 398 -26.84 10.20 -4.81
N GLN A 399 -26.27 11.26 -4.23
CA GLN A 399 -24.87 11.64 -4.43
C GLN A 399 -23.93 10.91 -3.46
N ILE A 400 -24.45 10.52 -2.31
CA ILE A 400 -23.72 9.77 -1.28
C ILE A 400 -24.62 8.71 -0.66
N ARG A 401 -24.06 7.58 -0.23
CA ARG A 401 -24.79 6.52 0.47
C ARG A 401 -24.12 6.23 1.80
N LEU A 402 -24.92 6.10 2.85
CA LEU A 402 -24.44 5.84 4.21
C LEU A 402 -24.86 4.43 4.66
N SER A 403 -24.11 3.86 5.59
CA SER A 403 -24.29 2.48 6.03
C SER A 403 -25.54 2.20 6.86
N ASN A 404 -26.22 3.23 7.34
CA ASN A 404 -27.43 3.12 8.16
C ASN A 404 -28.54 4.08 7.67
N GLY A 405 -28.74 4.14 6.36
CA GLY A 405 -29.74 5.01 5.72
C GLY A 405 -29.29 6.47 5.71
N GLU A 406 -29.77 7.25 6.68
CA GLU A 406 -29.46 8.69 6.80
C GLU A 406 -28.26 8.98 7.71
N SER A 407 -27.69 7.96 8.37
CA SER A 407 -26.47 8.05 9.18
C SER A 407 -25.52 6.88 8.89
N GLY A 408 -24.33 6.91 9.48
CA GLY A 408 -23.34 5.84 9.38
C GLY A 408 -22.11 6.22 8.55
N TYR A 409 -21.34 5.22 8.11
CA TYR A 409 -20.17 5.45 7.28
C TYR A 409 -20.56 5.70 5.83
N ILE A 410 -19.83 6.56 5.14
CA ILE A 410 -19.90 6.66 3.68
C ILE A 410 -19.55 5.29 3.08
N ILE A 411 -20.41 4.74 2.21
CA ILE A 411 -20.13 3.50 1.48
C ILE A 411 -19.81 3.82 0.03
N CYS A 412 -18.56 3.55 -0.38
CA CYS A 412 -18.15 3.67 -1.77
C CYS A 412 -18.58 2.43 -2.57
N HIS A 413 -19.07 2.65 -3.79
CA HIS A 413 -19.51 1.59 -4.71
C HIS A 413 -20.53 0.63 -4.10
N SER A 414 -21.47 1.13 -3.29
CA SER A 414 -22.51 0.33 -2.61
C SER A 414 -23.44 -0.46 -3.54
N LEU A 415 -23.46 -0.12 -4.83
CA LEU A 415 -24.23 -0.85 -5.85
C LEU A 415 -23.47 -2.04 -6.46
N ILE A 416 -22.19 -2.23 -6.11
CA ILE A 416 -21.36 -3.32 -6.63
C ILE A 416 -21.30 -4.45 -5.60
N THR A 417 -21.84 -5.61 -5.96
CA THR A 417 -21.61 -6.85 -5.19
C THR A 417 -20.21 -7.36 -5.45
N LYS A 418 -19.35 -7.27 -4.45
CA LYS A 418 -17.97 -7.77 -4.50
C LYS A 418 -17.95 -9.25 -4.14
N LYS A 419 -17.24 -10.06 -4.91
CA LYS A 419 -17.09 -11.50 -4.70
C LYS A 419 -15.64 -11.89 -4.86
N TRP A 420 -15.18 -12.83 -4.04
CA TRP A 420 -13.84 -13.37 -4.08
C TRP A 420 -13.86 -14.90 -4.02
N ASN A 421 -13.20 -15.53 -4.98
CA ASN A 421 -12.97 -16.97 -4.98
C ASN A 421 -11.55 -17.27 -4.50
N GLU A 422 -11.44 -17.84 -3.30
CA GLU A 422 -10.17 -18.22 -2.65
C GLU A 422 -9.34 -19.24 -3.46
N ASP A 423 -9.96 -20.01 -4.34
CA ASP A 423 -9.27 -21.05 -5.12
C ASP A 423 -8.86 -20.55 -6.53
N ARG A 424 -9.19 -19.30 -6.89
CA ARG A 424 -9.02 -18.77 -8.25
C ARG A 424 -8.38 -17.38 -8.30
N ASP A 425 -8.90 -16.43 -7.53
CA ASP A 425 -8.65 -15.00 -7.76
C ASP A 425 -7.26 -14.54 -7.30
N TYR A 426 -6.48 -15.43 -6.67
CA TYR A 426 -5.07 -15.17 -6.35
C TYR A 426 -4.15 -15.09 -7.56
N LEU A 427 -4.58 -15.65 -8.68
CA LEU A 427 -3.89 -15.56 -9.96
C LEU A 427 -4.86 -15.10 -11.04
N TYR A 428 -4.36 -14.31 -11.97
CA TYR A 428 -5.07 -13.82 -13.14
C TYR A 428 -5.30 -14.97 -14.13
N PRO A 429 -6.36 -14.91 -14.94
CA PRO A 429 -6.51 -15.83 -16.06
C PRO A 429 -5.38 -15.62 -17.05
N VAL A 430 -4.85 -16.72 -17.59
CA VAL A 430 -3.95 -16.68 -18.74
C VAL A 430 -4.75 -16.16 -19.94
N PRO A 431 -4.24 -15.19 -20.73
CA PRO A 431 -4.98 -14.65 -21.86
C PRO A 431 -5.35 -15.73 -22.88
N ILE A 432 -6.60 -15.68 -23.35
CA ILE A 432 -7.17 -16.65 -24.31
C ILE A 432 -6.37 -16.73 -25.62
N SER A 433 -5.76 -15.61 -26.03
CA SER A 433 -4.90 -15.53 -27.23
C SER A 433 -3.66 -16.40 -27.10
N GLU A 434 -2.98 -16.38 -25.96
CA GLU A 434 -1.77 -17.18 -25.72
C GLU A 434 -2.08 -18.68 -25.73
N ARG A 435 -3.22 -19.06 -25.15
CA ARG A 435 -3.70 -20.45 -25.16
C ARG A 435 -4.06 -20.92 -26.57
N THR A 436 -4.68 -20.06 -27.37
CA THR A 436 -5.03 -20.36 -28.77
C THR A 436 -3.79 -20.46 -29.65
N LEU A 437 -2.86 -19.51 -29.51
CA LEU A 437 -1.61 -19.47 -30.27
C LEU A 437 -0.74 -20.70 -30.01
N SER A 438 -0.69 -21.15 -28.75
CA SER A 438 0.04 -22.36 -28.36
C SER A 438 -0.74 -23.65 -28.58
N ASN A 439 -1.93 -23.61 -29.19
CA ASN A 439 -2.81 -24.75 -29.41
C ASN A 439 -3.03 -25.60 -28.13
N GLY A 440 -3.24 -24.92 -27.00
CA GLY A 440 -3.49 -25.56 -25.72
C GLY A 440 -2.26 -25.98 -24.91
N VAL A 441 -1.04 -25.85 -25.46
CA VAL A 441 0.20 -26.15 -24.71
C VAL A 441 0.33 -25.25 -23.47
N ILE A 442 -0.08 -23.99 -23.56
CA ILE A 442 -0.23 -23.13 -22.39
C ILE A 442 -1.59 -23.42 -21.72
N THR A 443 -1.52 -24.01 -20.53
CA THR A 443 -2.69 -24.34 -19.71
C THR A 443 -3.23 -23.12 -18.96
N GLN A 444 -4.53 -23.13 -18.66
CA GLN A 444 -5.19 -22.10 -17.86
C GLN A 444 -4.87 -22.26 -16.36
N ASN A 445 -4.94 -21.17 -15.60
CA ASN A 445 -4.86 -21.21 -14.14
C ASN A 445 -6.10 -21.86 -13.51
N PRO A 446 -5.97 -22.52 -12.35
CA PRO A 446 -7.09 -23.19 -11.68
C PRO A 446 -8.32 -22.29 -11.49
N GLY A 447 -9.50 -22.86 -11.70
CA GLY A 447 -10.79 -22.18 -11.49
C GLY A 447 -11.21 -21.18 -12.57
N TRP A 448 -10.33 -20.82 -13.51
CA TRP A 448 -10.67 -19.98 -14.66
C TRP A 448 -11.20 -20.83 -15.82
N ASN A 449 -12.30 -20.37 -16.43
CA ASN A 449 -12.87 -20.96 -17.63
C ASN A 449 -12.97 -19.88 -18.72
N ASP A 450 -12.26 -20.09 -19.83
CA ASP A 450 -12.22 -19.18 -20.98
C ASP A 450 -12.97 -19.76 -22.20
N GLY A 451 -13.68 -20.87 -22.04
CA GLY A 451 -14.47 -21.50 -23.10
C GLY A 451 -13.66 -22.27 -24.14
N LEU A 452 -12.32 -22.35 -24.01
CA LEU A 452 -11.50 -23.17 -24.90
C LEU A 452 -11.46 -24.62 -24.42
N ASN A 453 -11.69 -25.55 -25.35
CA ASN A 453 -11.62 -26.98 -25.09
C ASN A 453 -10.32 -27.56 -25.66
N PHE A 454 -9.24 -27.33 -24.94
CA PHE A 454 -7.97 -28.02 -25.17
C PHE A 454 -7.85 -29.09 -24.08
N ASN A 455 -7.82 -30.35 -24.50
CA ASN A 455 -7.84 -31.53 -23.62
C ASN A 455 -6.74 -31.50 -22.56
#